data_AF-A0A366E433-F1
#
_entry.id   AF-A0A366E433-F1
#
_cell.length_a   1.000
_cell.length_b   1.000
_cell.length_c   1.000
_cell.angle_alpha   90.00
_cell.angle_beta   90.00
_cell.angle_gamma   90.00
#
_symmetry.space_group_name_H-M   'P 1'
#
loop_
_entity.id
_entity.type
_entity.pdbx_description
1 polymer ?
#
loop_
_entity_poly.entity_id
_entity_poly.type
_entity_poly.pdbx_seq_one_letter_code
_entity_poly.pdbx_strand_id
1 'polypeptide(L)'
;MGKISINSLTSATIAMLSVMVLVACQSESEPIRNSSEDEKVVENPEKQAEADDHTASDGSNAGDSVTENVITLSDGNYTVGEDLSAGRYEITAEQTGNIFVENNSNSGSVSEIIEDQGLNLGVPSVTINLTEGATIEISDLDPAIFTPVTERNLSNTLSTGMWVVGTDIEPGNYEVIPSGERSGKVVIYDQQESLPVYDELIDPDGERGSETLSVELEEGQILRVKTIPAVILQQQ
;
A
#
# COMPACT_ATOMS: atom_id res chain seq x y z
N MET A 1 43.10 -21.09 -44.27
CA MET A 1 44.23 -21.61 -43.45
C MET A 1 44.61 -20.55 -42.44
N GLY A 2 45.12 -20.95 -41.27
CA GLY A 2 45.35 -20.07 -40.11
C GLY A 2 44.79 -20.73 -38.84
N LYS A 3 45.54 -20.71 -37.74
CA LYS A 3 45.28 -21.50 -36.52
C LYS A 3 45.96 -20.83 -35.32
N ILE A 4 45.49 -21.14 -34.10
CA ILE A 4 46.22 -21.03 -32.81
C ILE A 4 46.41 -19.56 -32.31
N SER A 5 46.25 -19.20 -31.02
CA SER A 5 45.87 -20.00 -29.84
C SER A 5 45.07 -19.23 -28.76
N ILE A 6 44.52 -20.03 -27.84
CA ILE A 6 44.01 -19.68 -26.51
C ILE A 6 45.06 -19.09 -25.56
N ASN A 7 44.60 -18.24 -24.64
CA ASN A 7 44.93 -18.18 -23.20
C ASN A 7 43.70 -17.52 -22.52
N SER A 8 42.99 -18.09 -21.56
CA SER A 8 43.41 -18.76 -20.31
C SER A 8 44.04 -17.78 -19.32
N LEU A 9 43.21 -17.19 -18.46
CA LEU A 9 43.64 -16.63 -17.17
C LEU A 9 42.64 -17.10 -16.08
N THR A 10 43.15 -17.40 -14.90
CA THR A 10 42.46 -18.22 -13.89
C THR A 10 42.08 -17.45 -12.64
N SER A 11 40.92 -17.82 -12.07
CA SER A 11 40.51 -17.81 -10.66
C SER A 11 41.19 -16.83 -9.68
N ALA A 12 40.38 -15.99 -9.04
CA ALA A 12 40.69 -15.31 -7.79
C ALA A 12 39.48 -15.35 -6.83
N THR A 13 39.19 -16.53 -6.27
CA THR A 13 38.17 -16.67 -5.20
C THR A 13 38.67 -16.05 -3.90
N ILE A 14 38.22 -14.83 -3.58
CA ILE A 14 38.51 -14.18 -2.29
C ILE A 14 37.44 -14.60 -1.28
N ALA A 15 37.72 -15.65 -0.52
CA ALA A 15 36.94 -15.99 0.67
C ALA A 15 37.46 -15.18 1.87
N MET A 16 36.83 -14.06 2.20
CA MET A 16 37.21 -13.25 3.36
C MET A 16 36.38 -13.63 4.59
N LEU A 17 36.91 -14.59 5.36
CA LEU A 17 36.36 -15.03 6.64
C LEU A 17 36.54 -13.93 7.70
N SER A 18 35.45 -13.37 8.24
CA SER A 18 35.53 -12.35 9.31
C SER A 18 34.47 -12.51 10.39
N VAL A 19 34.80 -13.33 11.40
CA VAL A 19 34.46 -13.20 12.82
C VAL A 19 33.03 -12.76 13.18
N MET A 20 32.20 -13.73 13.60
CA MET A 20 31.08 -13.45 14.52
C MET A 20 31.61 -12.92 15.85
N VAL A 21 31.01 -11.85 16.36
CA VAL A 21 31.14 -11.44 17.77
C VAL A 21 29.81 -11.72 18.48
N LEU A 22 29.76 -12.81 19.23
CA LEU A 22 28.64 -13.13 20.10
C LEU A 22 28.69 -12.26 21.36
N VAL A 23 27.87 -11.21 21.41
CA VAL A 23 27.61 -10.46 22.65
C VAL A 23 26.50 -11.18 23.41
N ALA A 24 26.88 -11.98 24.40
CA ALA A 24 25.94 -12.60 25.32
C ALA A 24 25.59 -11.65 26.48
N CYS A 25 24.40 -11.06 26.44
CA CYS A 25 23.76 -10.48 27.61
C CYS A 25 22.69 -11.44 28.13
N GLN A 26 23.01 -12.21 29.17
CA GLN A 26 22.01 -12.98 29.92
C GLN A 26 21.22 -12.05 30.84
N SER A 27 19.89 -12.17 30.81
CA SER A 27 18.99 -11.65 31.84
C SER A 27 17.84 -12.64 32.06
N GLU A 28 18.16 -13.81 32.59
CA GLU A 28 17.15 -14.78 33.04
C GLU A 28 16.64 -14.41 34.44
N SER A 29 15.34 -14.17 34.55
CA SER A 29 14.59 -14.31 35.81
C SER A 29 13.20 -14.88 35.52
N GLU A 30 12.77 -15.82 36.36
CA GLU A 30 11.71 -16.79 36.03
C GLU A 30 10.26 -16.29 36.20
N PRO A 31 9.27 -16.96 35.59
CA PRO A 31 7.88 -16.48 35.53
C PRO A 31 7.09 -16.69 36.82
N ILE A 32 6.22 -15.73 37.14
CA ILE A 32 5.24 -15.86 38.22
C ILE A 32 4.04 -16.69 37.76
N ARG A 33 3.58 -17.60 38.62
CA ARG A 33 2.54 -18.61 38.33
C ARG A 33 1.13 -18.11 38.63
N ASN A 34 0.16 -18.71 37.96
CA ASN A 34 -1.28 -18.56 38.22
C ASN A 34 -1.74 -19.34 39.47
N SER A 35 -2.60 -18.72 40.28
CA SER A 35 -3.63 -19.35 41.14
C SER A 35 -4.64 -18.26 41.53
N SER A 36 -5.91 -18.25 41.10
CA SER A 36 -7.00 -19.23 41.21
C SER A 36 -7.75 -19.22 42.55
N GLU A 37 -8.81 -18.42 42.62
CA GLU A 37 -10.02 -18.62 43.44
C GLU A 37 -11.18 -18.43 42.44
N ASP A 38 -11.85 -19.44 41.87
CA ASP A 38 -12.65 -20.54 42.43
C ASP A 38 -14.10 -20.10 42.78
N GLU A 39 -14.98 -20.11 41.78
CA GLU A 39 -16.42 -20.30 41.98
C GLU A 39 -16.98 -21.31 40.94
N LYS A 40 -17.81 -22.25 41.41
CA LYS A 40 -18.44 -23.31 40.61
C LYS A 40 -19.95 -23.32 40.82
N VAL A 41 -20.74 -23.19 39.74
CA VAL A 41 -22.10 -23.75 39.67
C VAL A 41 -22.42 -24.32 38.27
N VAL A 42 -22.20 -25.64 38.12
CA VAL A 42 -23.12 -26.69 37.58
C VAL A 42 -23.62 -26.64 36.11
N GLU A 43 -23.80 -27.84 35.53
CA GLU A 43 -24.09 -28.14 34.12
C GLU A 43 -25.57 -28.49 33.80
N ASN A 44 -25.99 -28.20 32.55
CA ASN A 44 -26.68 -29.05 31.52
C ASN A 44 -27.78 -30.07 31.93
N PRO A 45 -28.88 -30.30 31.14
CA PRO A 45 -28.80 -31.17 29.92
C PRO A 45 -29.81 -30.94 28.75
N GLU A 46 -29.35 -31.16 27.49
CA GLU A 46 -30.07 -31.78 26.32
C GLU A 46 -31.34 -31.09 25.71
N LYS A 47 -31.86 -31.30 24.48
CA LYS A 47 -31.57 -32.09 23.23
C LYS A 47 -32.38 -31.44 22.04
N GLN A 48 -31.86 -31.20 20.82
CA GLN A 48 -31.74 -32.07 19.60
C GLN A 48 -32.97 -32.14 18.63
N ALA A 49 -32.72 -31.93 17.31
CA ALA A 49 -33.51 -32.34 16.11
C ALA A 49 -34.92 -31.71 15.88
N GLU A 50 -35.62 -31.72 14.72
CA GLU A 50 -35.45 -31.93 13.24
C GLU A 50 -36.84 -31.59 12.59
N ALA A 51 -37.11 -31.31 11.29
CA ALA A 51 -36.37 -31.17 10.02
C ALA A 51 -37.10 -30.14 9.08
N ASP A 52 -36.50 -29.59 8.02
CA ASP A 52 -36.71 -29.88 6.56
C ASP A 52 -38.09 -29.58 5.91
N ASP A 53 -38.09 -28.73 4.87
CA ASP A 53 -39.13 -28.66 3.80
C ASP A 53 -38.52 -28.07 2.50
N HIS A 54 -38.88 -28.66 1.35
CA HIS A 54 -38.39 -28.30 0.02
C HIS A 54 -39.53 -27.70 -0.83
N THR A 55 -39.33 -26.49 -1.36
CA THR A 55 -40.02 -26.07 -2.61
C THR A 55 -39.07 -25.23 -3.46
N ALA A 56 -38.77 -25.71 -4.66
CA ALA A 56 -37.97 -24.99 -5.65
C ALA A 56 -38.88 -24.12 -6.55
N SER A 57 -38.39 -22.93 -6.90
CA SER A 57 -38.81 -22.22 -8.11
C SER A 57 -37.57 -21.85 -8.90
N ASP A 58 -37.52 -22.30 -10.15
CA ASP A 58 -36.59 -21.78 -11.16
C ASP A 58 -36.95 -20.31 -11.50
N GLY A 59 -35.99 -19.56 -12.03
CA GLY A 59 -36.11 -18.11 -12.19
C GLY A 59 -34.80 -17.38 -12.45
N SER A 60 -34.00 -17.85 -13.42
CA SER A 60 -32.73 -17.24 -13.79
C SER A 60 -32.86 -15.77 -14.23
N ASN A 61 -32.04 -14.88 -13.67
CA ASN A 61 -31.45 -13.80 -14.46
C ASN A 61 -30.04 -13.47 -13.96
N ALA A 62 -29.02 -13.75 -14.79
CA ALA A 62 -27.63 -13.49 -14.46
C ALA A 62 -27.29 -12.02 -14.75
N GLY A 63 -27.63 -11.14 -13.80
CA GLY A 63 -27.10 -9.79 -13.71
C GLY A 63 -26.08 -9.74 -12.57
N ASP A 64 -24.86 -10.21 -12.84
CA ASP A 64 -23.76 -10.18 -11.86
C ASP A 64 -23.18 -8.78 -11.74
N SER A 65 -23.95 -7.88 -11.13
CA SER A 65 -23.43 -6.63 -10.59
C SER A 65 -22.57 -6.97 -9.38
N VAL A 66 -21.28 -7.18 -9.63
CA VAL A 66 -20.27 -7.45 -8.59
C VAL A 66 -20.37 -6.36 -7.52
N THR A 67 -20.95 -6.70 -6.38
CA THR A 67 -21.03 -5.79 -5.24
C THR A 67 -19.64 -5.63 -4.66
N GLU A 68 -19.14 -4.40 -4.65
CA GLU A 68 -17.82 -4.05 -4.14
C GLU A 68 -17.72 -4.43 -2.66
N ASN A 69 -16.88 -5.42 -2.36
CA ASN A 69 -16.55 -5.79 -0.99
C ASN A 69 -15.61 -4.73 -0.41
N VAL A 70 -16.18 -3.61 0.04
CA VAL A 70 -15.50 -2.63 0.90
C VAL A 70 -15.07 -3.33 2.18
N ILE A 71 -13.81 -3.16 2.56
CA ILE A 71 -13.22 -3.79 3.75
C ILE A 71 -12.92 -2.70 4.78
N THR A 72 -13.35 -2.88 6.02
CA THR A 72 -13.07 -1.96 7.13
C THR A 72 -12.10 -2.60 8.11
N LEU A 73 -10.95 -1.97 8.32
CA LEU A 73 -9.91 -2.43 9.25
C LEU A 73 -9.69 -1.34 10.31
N SER A 74 -9.66 -1.72 11.58
CA SER A 74 -9.31 -0.83 12.70
C SER A 74 -7.78 -0.78 12.88
N ASP A 75 -7.32 -0.14 13.96
CA ASP A 75 -5.92 -0.21 14.40
C ASP A 75 -5.42 -1.66 14.53
N GLY A 76 -4.29 -1.95 13.89
CA GLY A 76 -3.81 -3.32 13.76
C GLY A 76 -2.61 -3.49 12.83
N ASN A 77 -2.25 -4.75 12.60
CA ASN A 77 -1.23 -5.20 11.65
C ASN A 77 -1.87 -6.31 10.82
N TYR A 78 -1.79 -6.21 9.50
CA TYR A 78 -2.54 -7.05 8.55
C TYR A 78 -1.65 -7.52 7.39
N THR A 79 -1.99 -8.66 6.79
CA THR A 79 -1.29 -9.26 5.65
C THR A 79 -2.23 -9.45 4.46
N VAL A 80 -1.86 -8.89 3.31
CA VAL A 80 -2.57 -9.08 2.04
C VAL A 80 -2.46 -10.54 1.60
N GLY A 81 -3.60 -11.16 1.28
CA GLY A 81 -3.75 -12.60 1.07
C GLY A 81 -4.35 -13.34 2.28
N GLU A 82 -4.23 -12.79 3.49
CA GLU A 82 -4.80 -13.36 4.73
C GLU A 82 -6.00 -12.55 5.24
N ASP A 83 -5.84 -11.24 5.43
CA ASP A 83 -6.89 -10.35 5.99
C ASP A 83 -7.72 -9.65 4.90
N LEU A 84 -7.11 -9.38 3.75
CA LEU A 84 -7.73 -8.76 2.56
C LEU A 84 -7.06 -9.27 1.28
N SER A 85 -7.80 -9.36 0.19
CA SER A 85 -7.26 -9.81 -1.10
C SER A 85 -6.26 -8.81 -1.71
N ALA A 86 -5.30 -9.29 -2.50
CA ALA A 86 -4.50 -8.44 -3.37
C ALA A 86 -5.38 -7.73 -4.42
N GLY A 87 -5.09 -6.46 -4.71
CA GLY A 87 -5.93 -5.63 -5.58
C GLY A 87 -5.56 -4.14 -5.53
N ARG A 88 -6.30 -3.29 -6.24
CA ARG A 88 -6.21 -1.83 -6.09
C ARG A 88 -7.30 -1.34 -5.15
N TYR A 89 -6.94 -0.44 -4.25
CA TYR A 89 -7.84 0.14 -3.27
C TYR A 89 -7.66 1.66 -3.19
N GLU A 90 -8.76 2.38 -3.00
CA GLU A 90 -8.74 3.70 -2.38
C GLU A 90 -8.99 3.51 -0.88
N ILE A 91 -8.15 4.15 -0.06
CA ILE A 91 -8.19 4.05 1.40
C ILE A 91 -8.58 5.40 1.98
N THR A 92 -9.64 5.44 2.79
CA THR A 92 -10.15 6.63 3.51
C THR A 92 -10.39 6.30 4.98
N ALA A 93 -10.71 7.30 5.81
CA ALA A 93 -11.12 7.11 7.21
C ALA A 93 -11.90 8.34 7.72
N GLU A 94 -12.84 8.15 8.66
CA GLU A 94 -13.62 9.25 9.25
C GLU A 94 -12.81 10.12 10.24
N GLN A 95 -11.68 9.58 10.75
CA GLN A 95 -10.82 10.22 11.76
C GLN A 95 -9.36 10.32 11.30
N THR A 96 -8.58 11.19 11.96
CA THR A 96 -7.16 11.41 11.63
C THR A 96 -6.26 10.34 12.24
N GLY A 97 -5.46 9.68 11.41
CA GLY A 97 -4.49 8.67 11.84
C GLY A 97 -3.53 8.26 10.73
N ASN A 98 -2.76 7.20 10.96
CA ASN A 98 -1.61 6.80 10.14
C ASN A 98 -1.86 5.46 9.44
N ILE A 99 -1.40 5.34 8.20
CA ILE A 99 -1.23 4.06 7.52
C ILE A 99 0.20 3.90 7.01
N PHE A 100 0.78 2.73 7.26
CA PHE A 100 2.02 2.27 6.66
C PHE A 100 1.77 0.97 5.88
N VAL A 101 2.35 0.85 4.68
CA VAL A 101 2.24 -0.35 3.84
C VAL A 101 3.62 -0.70 3.30
N GLU A 102 4.04 -1.94 3.43
CA GLU A 102 5.25 -2.48 2.79
C GLU A 102 4.87 -3.53 1.74
N ASN A 103 4.90 -3.13 0.46
CA ASN A 103 4.69 -4.05 -0.66
C ASN A 103 5.95 -4.90 -0.92
N ASN A 104 5.77 -6.20 -1.16
CA ASN A 104 6.81 -7.15 -1.60
C ASN A 104 7.31 -6.92 -3.04
N SER A 105 7.04 -5.76 -3.63
CA SER A 105 7.27 -5.44 -5.03
C SER A 105 7.82 -4.03 -5.17
N ASN A 106 8.43 -3.71 -6.33
CA ASN A 106 9.10 -2.42 -6.54
C ASN A 106 8.13 -1.21 -6.55
N SER A 107 6.82 -1.49 -6.50
CA SER A 107 5.76 -0.61 -5.98
C SER A 107 6.11 0.08 -4.64
N GLY A 108 7.01 -0.49 -3.83
CA GLY A 108 7.58 0.12 -2.63
C GLY A 108 6.59 0.44 -1.51
N SER A 109 7.06 1.13 -0.49
CA SER A 109 6.25 1.44 0.70
C SER A 109 5.47 2.75 0.62
N VAL A 110 4.37 2.78 1.34
CA VAL A 110 3.52 3.95 1.59
C VAL A 110 3.56 4.26 3.09
N SER A 111 3.54 5.54 3.44
CA SER A 111 3.55 6.04 4.81
C SER A 111 2.89 7.41 4.78
N GLU A 112 1.62 7.49 5.14
CA GLU A 112 0.79 8.70 4.99
C GLU A 112 -0.15 8.85 6.20
N ILE A 113 -0.50 10.10 6.52
CA ILE A 113 -1.57 10.43 7.47
C ILE A 113 -2.86 10.60 6.65
N ILE A 114 -3.93 9.93 7.04
CA ILE A 114 -5.27 10.08 6.42
C ILE A 114 -6.14 10.96 7.34
N GLU A 115 -6.96 11.86 6.79
CA GLU A 115 -8.00 12.59 7.51
C GLU A 115 -9.12 13.18 6.63
N ASP A 116 -10.36 13.17 7.14
CA ASP A 116 -11.56 13.75 6.51
C ASP A 116 -12.03 15.08 7.17
N GLN A 117 -11.25 15.64 8.10
CA GLN A 117 -11.68 16.76 8.95
C GLN A 117 -11.24 18.14 8.43
N GLY A 118 -10.47 18.19 7.34
CA GLY A 118 -9.96 19.42 6.73
C GLY A 118 -8.93 20.15 7.59
N LEU A 119 -8.22 19.42 8.46
CA LEU A 119 -7.24 19.97 9.41
C LEU A 119 -5.87 20.28 8.76
N ASN A 120 -5.68 19.86 7.51
CA ASN A 120 -4.44 19.92 6.73
C ASN A 120 -3.28 19.15 7.40
N LEU A 121 -3.62 18.10 8.14
CA LEU A 121 -2.68 17.18 8.79
C LEU A 121 -2.34 15.98 7.90
N GLY A 122 -3.28 15.59 7.04
CA GLY A 122 -3.25 14.36 6.26
C GLY A 122 -3.88 14.52 4.87
N VAL A 123 -3.88 13.43 4.11
CA VAL A 123 -4.55 13.31 2.81
C VAL A 123 -5.99 12.79 3.00
N PRO A 124 -6.95 13.17 2.15
CA PRO A 124 -8.33 12.67 2.27
C PRO A 124 -8.43 11.19 1.86
N SER A 125 -7.59 10.75 0.92
CA SER A 125 -7.49 9.36 0.52
C SER A 125 -6.08 8.96 0.09
N VAL A 126 -5.82 7.66 0.08
CA VAL A 126 -4.62 7.04 -0.50
C VAL A 126 -5.04 5.99 -1.53
N THR A 127 -4.71 6.20 -2.81
CA THR A 127 -4.93 5.17 -3.86
C THR A 127 -3.70 4.28 -4.02
N ILE A 128 -3.82 2.98 -3.69
CA ILE A 128 -2.69 2.05 -3.64
C ILE A 128 -3.00 0.74 -4.39
N ASN A 129 -1.96 0.13 -4.96
CA ASN A 129 -2.00 -1.26 -5.43
C ASN A 129 -1.34 -2.13 -4.36
N LEU A 130 -2.08 -3.09 -3.82
CA LEU A 130 -1.65 -4.04 -2.80
C LEU A 130 -1.27 -5.37 -3.46
N THR A 131 -0.03 -5.82 -3.22
CA THR A 131 0.48 -7.10 -3.71
C THR A 131 0.40 -8.20 -2.65
N GLU A 132 0.31 -9.45 -3.09
CA GLU A 132 0.20 -10.62 -2.21
C GLU A 132 1.34 -10.66 -1.16
N GLY A 133 0.98 -10.92 0.10
CA GLY A 133 1.87 -10.93 1.25
C GLY A 133 2.36 -9.56 1.71
N ALA A 134 1.90 -8.46 1.12
CA ALA A 134 2.24 -7.11 1.60
C ALA A 134 1.69 -6.88 3.00
N THR A 135 2.44 -6.19 3.85
CA THR A 135 2.03 -5.86 5.22
C THR A 135 1.41 -4.47 5.28
N ILE A 136 0.44 -4.32 6.18
CA ILE A 136 -0.25 -3.05 6.47
C ILE A 136 -0.25 -2.83 7.98
N GLU A 137 0.22 -1.67 8.43
CA GLU A 137 0.10 -1.20 9.81
C GLU A 137 -0.84 0.01 9.84
N ILE A 138 -1.80 -0.03 10.77
CA ILE A 138 -2.88 0.95 10.93
C ILE A 138 -2.85 1.46 12.38
N SER A 139 -2.88 2.77 12.59
CA SER A 139 -2.84 3.37 13.93
C SER A 139 -3.59 4.71 14.00
N ASP A 140 -4.41 4.89 15.03
CA ASP A 140 -5.37 5.98 15.19
C ASP A 140 -6.43 6.06 14.05
N LEU A 141 -6.73 4.96 13.35
CA LEU A 141 -7.73 4.86 12.27
C LEU A 141 -8.76 3.74 12.55
N ASP A 142 -9.83 4.09 13.27
CA ASP A 142 -10.93 3.16 13.58
C ASP A 142 -12.27 3.64 12.97
N PRO A 143 -12.70 3.12 11.80
CA PRO A 143 -11.96 2.26 10.87
C PRO A 143 -11.24 3.03 9.76
N ALA A 144 -10.16 2.44 9.25
CA ALA A 144 -9.72 2.65 7.87
C ALA A 144 -10.63 1.86 6.90
N ILE A 145 -11.03 2.50 5.80
CA ILE A 145 -12.00 2.00 4.84
C ILE A 145 -11.29 1.75 3.51
N PHE A 146 -11.21 0.50 3.08
CA PHE A 146 -10.56 0.03 1.87
C PHE A 146 -11.63 -0.26 0.81
N THR A 147 -11.79 0.66 -0.15
CA THR A 147 -12.75 0.53 -1.27
C THR A 147 -12.04 -0.05 -2.50
N PRO A 148 -12.45 -1.21 -3.03
CA PRO A 148 -11.83 -1.81 -4.21
C PRO A 148 -12.00 -0.94 -5.47
N VAL A 149 -10.91 -0.58 -6.14
CA VAL A 149 -10.94 0.20 -7.39
C VAL A 149 -11.01 -0.78 -8.56
N THR A 150 -12.24 -1.12 -8.96
CA THR A 150 -12.57 -2.13 -9.98
C THR A 150 -12.40 -1.60 -11.41
N GLU A 151 -12.77 -0.34 -11.65
CA GLU A 151 -12.59 0.37 -12.93
C GLU A 151 -11.48 1.43 -12.81
N ARG A 152 -10.77 1.70 -13.91
CA ARG A 152 -9.74 2.74 -14.01
C ARG A 152 -10.04 3.63 -15.20
N ASN A 153 -10.00 4.94 -14.99
CA ASN A 153 -10.27 5.96 -15.99
C ASN A 153 -9.11 6.95 -16.04
N LEU A 154 -8.80 7.47 -17.23
CA LEU A 154 -7.76 8.49 -17.40
C LEU A 154 -8.18 9.80 -16.73
N SER A 155 -7.31 10.36 -15.91
CA SER A 155 -7.53 11.58 -15.13
C SER A 155 -6.29 12.46 -15.09
N ASN A 156 -6.48 13.75 -15.38
CA ASN A 156 -5.44 14.77 -15.17
C ASN A 156 -5.46 15.33 -13.73
N THR A 157 -6.23 14.74 -12.81
CA THR A 157 -6.21 15.05 -11.37
C THR A 157 -6.01 13.76 -10.59
N LEU A 158 -4.93 13.68 -9.81
CA LEU A 158 -4.48 12.46 -9.14
C LEU A 158 -4.26 12.73 -7.64
N SER A 159 -4.93 11.99 -6.76
CA SER A 159 -4.76 12.09 -5.30
C SER A 159 -3.43 11.49 -4.83
N THR A 160 -3.11 11.58 -3.53
CA THR A 160 -1.97 10.82 -2.98
C THR A 160 -2.15 9.32 -3.24
N GLY A 161 -1.08 8.66 -3.66
CA GLY A 161 -1.15 7.27 -4.11
C GLY A 161 -0.15 6.92 -5.21
N MET A 162 -0.44 5.81 -5.90
CA MET A 162 0.35 5.27 -7.01
C MET A 162 -0.49 5.16 -8.28
N TRP A 163 0.02 5.78 -9.34
CA TRP A 163 -0.65 5.98 -10.63
C TRP A 163 0.22 5.42 -11.75
N VAL A 164 -0.40 4.74 -12.72
CA VAL A 164 0.31 4.10 -13.84
C VAL A 164 0.03 4.89 -15.12
N VAL A 165 1.08 5.42 -15.73
CA VAL A 165 1.01 6.13 -17.02
C VAL A 165 0.57 5.14 -18.10
N GLY A 166 -0.33 5.56 -18.98
CA GLY A 166 -1.05 4.70 -19.94
C GLY A 166 -2.32 4.05 -19.39
N THR A 167 -2.54 4.07 -18.06
CA THR A 167 -3.74 3.47 -17.42
C THR A 167 -4.57 4.48 -16.61
N ASP A 168 -3.94 5.35 -15.82
CA ASP A 168 -4.61 6.38 -15.02
C ASP A 168 -4.41 7.80 -15.56
N ILE A 169 -3.38 8.01 -16.38
CA ILE A 169 -2.96 9.30 -16.97
C ILE A 169 -2.33 8.99 -18.33
N GLU A 170 -2.55 9.84 -19.33
CA GLU A 170 -1.95 9.66 -20.66
C GLU A 170 -0.42 9.92 -20.61
N PRO A 171 0.40 9.26 -21.46
CA PRO A 171 1.79 9.65 -21.65
C PRO A 171 1.90 11.05 -22.26
N GLY A 172 2.85 11.86 -21.80
CA GLY A 172 3.01 13.23 -22.30
C GLY A 172 3.89 14.14 -21.42
N ASN A 173 4.00 15.39 -21.83
CA ASN A 173 4.69 16.45 -21.07
C ASN A 173 3.66 17.28 -20.29
N TYR A 174 3.91 17.50 -19.00
CA TYR A 174 2.95 18.11 -18.08
C TYR A 174 3.62 19.10 -17.11
N GLU A 175 2.90 20.19 -16.83
CA GLU A 175 3.06 20.95 -15.59
C GLU A 175 2.21 20.28 -14.50
N VAL A 176 2.86 19.81 -13.44
CA VAL A 176 2.24 19.31 -12.23
C VAL A 176 2.03 20.48 -11.29
N ILE A 177 0.76 20.75 -10.96
CA ILE A 177 0.30 21.84 -10.11
C ILE A 177 -0.22 21.24 -8.80
N PRO A 178 0.23 21.69 -7.62
CA PRO A 178 -0.26 21.17 -6.35
C PRO A 178 -1.70 21.62 -6.10
N SER A 179 -2.53 20.75 -5.54
CA SER A 179 -3.87 21.14 -5.07
C SER A 179 -3.87 21.32 -3.54
N GLY A 180 -4.30 22.51 -3.09
CA GLY A 180 -4.27 22.89 -1.68
C GLY A 180 -2.98 23.59 -1.26
N GLU A 181 -2.82 23.80 0.04
CA GLU A 181 -1.77 24.65 0.65
C GLU A 181 -0.62 23.83 1.30
N ARG A 182 -0.51 22.53 1.00
CA ARG A 182 0.46 21.63 1.66
C ARG A 182 1.52 21.11 0.69
N SER A 183 2.78 21.21 1.11
CA SER A 183 3.94 20.65 0.42
C SER A 183 3.80 19.12 0.22
N GLY A 184 4.16 18.64 -0.96
CA GLY A 184 4.10 17.24 -1.34
C GLY A 184 5.41 16.71 -1.92
N LYS A 185 5.38 15.45 -2.35
CA LYS A 185 6.42 14.90 -3.22
C LYS A 185 5.85 14.25 -4.48
N VAL A 186 6.51 14.48 -5.60
CA VAL A 186 6.20 13.88 -6.92
C VAL A 186 7.37 12.99 -7.29
N VAL A 187 7.10 11.68 -7.42
CA VAL A 187 8.14 10.66 -7.61
C VAL A 187 7.77 9.77 -8.78
N ILE A 188 8.66 9.61 -9.77
CA ILE A 188 8.43 8.78 -10.97
C ILE A 188 9.43 7.63 -10.99
N TYR A 189 8.94 6.43 -11.26
CA TYR A 189 9.73 5.20 -11.41
C TYR A 189 9.49 4.58 -12.78
N ASP A 190 10.57 4.12 -13.41
CA ASP A 190 10.48 3.20 -14.55
C ASP A 190 9.96 1.83 -14.11
N GLN A 191 9.40 1.06 -15.04
CA GLN A 191 8.84 -0.25 -14.72
C GLN A 191 9.90 -1.19 -14.14
N GLN A 192 9.57 -1.77 -12.97
CA GLN A 192 10.39 -2.75 -12.26
C GLN A 192 11.72 -2.21 -11.71
N GLU A 193 12.00 -0.91 -11.78
CA GLU A 193 13.15 -0.29 -11.12
C GLU A 193 12.85 0.07 -9.66
N SER A 194 13.84 -0.05 -8.78
CA SER A 194 13.72 0.24 -7.34
C SER A 194 14.16 1.66 -6.95
N LEU A 195 14.83 2.35 -7.87
CA LEU A 195 15.22 3.76 -7.72
C LEU A 195 14.32 4.63 -8.63
N PRO A 196 13.92 5.82 -8.16
CA PRO A 196 13.15 6.74 -8.99
C PRO A 196 14.04 7.40 -10.06
N VAL A 197 13.43 7.70 -11.21
CA VAL A 197 14.03 8.55 -12.26
C VAL A 197 13.77 10.04 -12.02
N TYR A 198 12.79 10.37 -11.17
CA TYR A 198 12.41 11.72 -10.77
C TYR A 198 11.89 11.69 -9.32
N ASP A 199 12.30 12.61 -8.45
CA ASP A 199 12.02 12.54 -7.01
C ASP A 199 12.03 13.93 -6.34
N GLU A 200 11.13 14.82 -6.77
CA GLU A 200 11.14 16.26 -6.45
C GLU A 200 10.07 16.71 -5.44
N LEU A 201 10.41 17.75 -4.67
CA LEU A 201 9.50 18.40 -3.73
C LEU A 201 8.67 19.49 -4.43
N ILE A 202 7.34 19.40 -4.28
CA ILE A 202 6.38 20.41 -4.76
C ILE A 202 5.85 21.18 -3.55
N ASP A 203 5.78 22.51 -3.63
CA ASP A 203 5.47 23.37 -2.48
C ASP A 203 4.66 24.60 -2.90
N PRO A 204 3.37 24.71 -2.54
CA PRO A 204 2.48 25.78 -3.03
C PRO A 204 2.91 27.22 -2.73
N ASP A 205 3.80 27.43 -1.76
CA ASP A 205 4.34 28.74 -1.38
C ASP A 205 5.77 29.01 -1.90
N GLY A 206 6.41 27.99 -2.51
CA GLY A 206 7.79 28.05 -3.00
C GLY A 206 8.88 28.15 -1.92
N GLU A 207 8.58 27.99 -0.62
CA GLU A 207 9.58 28.14 0.45
C GLU A 207 10.55 26.96 0.54
N ARG A 208 10.11 25.72 0.23
CA ARG A 208 10.89 24.49 0.46
C ARG A 208 10.96 23.55 -0.75
N GLY A 209 10.24 23.86 -1.82
CA GLY A 209 10.18 23.11 -3.07
C GLY A 209 9.81 24.02 -4.25
N SER A 210 9.33 23.44 -5.35
CA SER A 210 8.88 24.24 -6.51
C SER A 210 7.37 24.46 -6.47
N GLU A 211 6.90 25.67 -6.82
CA GLU A 211 5.46 26.00 -6.92
C GLU A 211 4.71 25.08 -7.90
N THR A 212 5.35 24.76 -9.03
CA THR A 212 4.94 23.74 -10.00
C THR A 212 6.15 22.91 -10.44
N LEU A 213 5.91 21.75 -11.03
CA LEU A 213 6.96 20.89 -11.57
C LEU A 213 6.70 20.59 -13.05
N SER A 214 7.73 20.61 -13.89
CA SER A 214 7.62 20.10 -15.27
C SER A 214 8.12 18.66 -15.32
N VAL A 215 7.30 17.75 -15.89
CA VAL A 215 7.59 16.32 -16.00
C VAL A 215 7.28 15.79 -17.40
N GLU A 216 8.05 14.81 -17.85
CA GLU A 216 7.71 13.95 -18.98
C GLU A 216 7.29 12.58 -18.41
N LEU A 217 6.13 12.09 -18.82
CA LEU A 217 5.55 10.81 -18.38
C LEU A 217 5.55 9.83 -19.55
N GLU A 218 6.36 8.77 -19.45
CA GLU A 218 6.44 7.69 -20.44
C GLU A 218 5.45 6.56 -20.14
N GLU A 219 4.97 5.90 -21.20
CA GLU A 219 4.02 4.78 -21.13
C GLU A 219 4.46 3.70 -20.14
N GLY A 220 3.60 3.40 -19.17
CA GLY A 220 3.83 2.37 -18.16
C GLY A 220 4.66 2.79 -16.94
N GLN A 221 5.21 4.01 -16.86
CA GLN A 221 5.86 4.52 -15.65
C GLN A 221 4.90 4.57 -14.44
N ILE A 222 5.45 4.54 -13.23
CA ILE A 222 4.70 4.68 -11.98
C ILE A 222 4.96 6.07 -11.40
N LEU A 223 3.96 6.93 -11.50
CA LEU A 223 3.89 8.23 -10.83
C LEU A 223 3.33 8.05 -9.41
N ARG A 224 4.05 8.52 -8.40
CA ARG A 224 3.59 8.59 -7.01
C ARG A 224 3.41 10.03 -6.58
N VAL A 225 2.29 10.28 -5.94
CA VAL A 225 1.94 11.55 -5.29
C VAL A 225 1.94 11.27 -3.79
N LYS A 226 2.65 12.11 -3.01
CA LYS A 226 2.85 11.91 -1.57
C LYS A 226 2.57 13.17 -0.76
N THR A 227 2.03 12.99 0.44
CA THR A 227 1.77 14.02 1.46
C THR A 227 1.00 15.27 1.00
N ILE A 228 0.28 15.20 -0.13
CA ILE A 228 -0.53 16.29 -0.68
C ILE A 228 -1.91 15.75 -1.12
N PRO A 229 -3.03 16.47 -0.91
CA PRO A 229 -4.37 15.92 -1.20
C PRO A 229 -4.52 15.40 -2.64
N ALA A 230 -4.07 16.19 -3.61
CA ALA A 230 -3.95 15.81 -5.02
C ALA A 230 -3.00 16.76 -5.78
N VAL A 231 -2.65 16.37 -7.01
CA VAL A 231 -2.03 17.22 -8.02
C VAL A 231 -2.89 17.28 -9.29
N ILE A 232 -2.76 18.37 -10.05
CA ILE A 232 -3.37 18.57 -11.36
C ILE A 232 -2.25 18.57 -12.41
N LEU A 233 -2.41 17.79 -13.48
CA LEU A 233 -1.47 17.67 -14.58
C LEU A 233 -1.98 18.46 -15.79
N GLN A 234 -1.45 19.67 -15.97
CA GLN A 234 -1.73 20.52 -17.12
C GLN A 234 -0.76 20.18 -18.26
N GLN A 235 -1.27 19.70 -19.38
CA GLN A 235 -0.45 19.31 -20.54
C GLN A 235 0.20 20.55 -21.20
N GLN A 236 1.48 20.42 -21.59
CA GLN A 236 2.32 21.50 -22.16
C GLN A 236 2.36 21.48 -23.70
#